data_AF-A0A5J5FVV4-F1
#
_entry.id   AF-A0A5J5FVV4-F1
#
_cell.length_a   1.000
_cell.length_b   1.000
_cell.length_c   1.000
_cell.angle_alpha   90.00
_cell.angle_beta   90.00
_cell.angle_gamma   90.00
#
_symmetry.space_group_name_H-M   'P 1'
#
loop_
_entity.id
_entity.type
_entity.pdbx_description
1 polymer ?
#
loop_
_entity_poly.entity_id
_entity_poly.type
_entity_poly.pdbx_seq_one_letter_code
_entity_poly.pdbx_strand_id
1 'polypeptide(L)'
;MEDFYISAIKMDSNNQHIEFVKVHENLGKKIGPGTVNSRAFVGELIRKGKAEFKTITYNKEKKSWSVGAKVEVMTDDFITTDPNKTKHDNLGNLPTFI
;
A
#
# COMPACT_ATOMS: atom_id res chain seq x y z
N MET A 1 -11.28 -10.04 -4.56
CA MET A 1 -11.42 -9.91 -3.10
C MET A 1 -10.01 -9.70 -2.64
N GLU A 2 -9.73 -8.62 -1.94
CA GLU A 2 -8.36 -8.20 -1.69
C GLU A 2 -7.75 -9.02 -0.56
N ASP A 3 -6.50 -9.40 -0.70
CA ASP A 3 -5.80 -10.18 0.30
C ASP A 3 -5.18 -9.27 1.38
N PHE A 4 -4.73 -8.08 0.97
CA PHE A 4 -3.99 -7.18 1.85
C PHE A 4 -4.34 -5.70 1.65
N TYR A 5 -4.00 -4.92 2.68
CA TYR A 5 -4.17 -3.47 2.71
C TYR A 5 -2.86 -2.74 3.00
N ILE A 6 -2.65 -1.56 2.38
CA ILE A 6 -1.54 -0.65 2.68
C ILE A 6 -2.07 0.57 3.44
N SER A 7 -1.57 0.80 4.65
CA SER A 7 -2.06 1.88 5.54
C SER A 7 -1.10 3.05 5.68
N ALA A 8 0.18 2.84 5.40
CA ALA A 8 1.22 3.85 5.56
C ALA A 8 2.43 3.52 4.68
N ILE A 9 3.25 4.53 4.42
CA ILE A 9 4.46 4.42 3.59
C ILE A 9 5.67 4.93 4.37
N LYS A 10 6.86 4.49 3.99
CA LYS A 10 8.13 5.05 4.44
C LYS A 10 8.99 5.32 3.23
N MET A 11 9.43 6.56 3.12
CA MET A 11 10.30 7.02 2.05
C MET A 11 11.73 6.57 2.33
N ASP A 12 12.54 6.46 1.28
CA ASP A 12 13.99 6.30 1.40
C ASP A 12 14.65 7.47 2.16
N SER A 13 15.94 7.32 2.48
CA SER A 13 16.72 8.34 3.19
C SER A 13 16.78 9.70 2.48
N ASN A 14 16.58 9.73 1.17
CA ASN A 14 16.61 10.93 0.34
C ASN A 14 15.21 11.53 0.15
N ASN A 15 14.18 10.91 0.71
CA ASN A 15 12.78 11.24 0.52
C ASN A 15 12.34 11.27 -0.97
N GLN A 16 12.94 10.41 -1.80
CA GLN A 16 12.70 10.37 -3.26
C GLN A 16 11.70 9.28 -3.65
N HIS A 17 11.85 8.08 -3.08
CA HIS A 17 11.02 6.92 -3.43
C HIS A 17 10.43 6.26 -2.18
N ILE A 18 9.34 5.51 -2.36
CA ILE A 18 8.80 4.67 -1.29
C ILE A 18 9.72 3.45 -1.14
N GLU A 19 10.27 3.27 0.05
CA GLU A 19 11.14 2.14 0.37
C GLU A 19 10.34 1.01 1.03
N PHE A 20 9.45 1.37 1.96
CA PHE A 20 8.63 0.42 2.70
C PHE A 20 7.17 0.83 2.77
N VAL A 21 6.31 -0.17 2.95
CA VAL A 21 4.88 -0.01 3.16
C VAL A 21 4.44 -0.78 4.39
N LYS A 22 3.46 -0.22 5.11
CA LYS A 22 2.80 -0.89 6.22
C LYS A 22 1.59 -1.66 5.68
N VAL A 23 1.70 -2.98 5.70
CA VAL A 23 0.73 -3.92 5.14
C VAL A 23 -0.09 -4.55 6.25
N HIS A 24 -1.37 -4.79 5.99
CA HIS A 24 -2.27 -5.52 6.87
C HIS A 24 -3.00 -6.62 6.10
N GLU A 25 -3.16 -7.78 6.71
CA GLU A 25 -4.01 -8.85 6.15
C GLU A 25 -5.49 -8.45 6.20
N ASN A 26 -6.22 -8.76 5.13
CA ASN A 26 -7.66 -8.65 5.10
C ASN A 26 -8.32 -9.89 5.73
N LEU A 27 -8.71 -9.79 6.99
CA LEU A 27 -9.42 -10.86 7.71
C LEU A 27 -10.96 -10.75 7.52
N GLY A 28 -11.41 -10.17 6.40
CA GLY A 28 -12.81 -9.92 6.07
C GLY A 28 -13.42 -8.78 6.90
N LYS A 29 -13.97 -9.10 8.09
CA LYS A 29 -14.59 -8.10 8.99
C LYS A 29 -13.58 -7.36 9.86
N LYS A 30 -12.33 -7.82 9.87
CA LYS A 30 -11.25 -7.27 10.69
C LYS A 30 -10.03 -7.00 9.81
N ILE A 31 -9.19 -6.10 10.28
CA ILE A 31 -7.89 -5.81 9.69
C ILE A 31 -6.84 -6.42 10.60
N GLY A 32 -5.97 -7.23 10.02
CA GLY A 32 -4.88 -7.89 10.73
C GLY A 32 -3.85 -6.89 11.30
N PRO A 33 -2.91 -7.38 12.11
CA PRO A 33 -1.79 -6.56 12.58
C PRO A 33 -0.98 -6.02 11.41
N GLY A 34 -0.41 -4.83 11.58
CA GLY A 34 0.40 -4.20 10.54
C GLY A 34 1.83 -4.73 10.54
N THR A 35 2.34 -5.14 9.38
CA THR A 35 3.74 -5.52 9.15
C THR A 35 4.41 -4.56 8.17
N VAL A 36 5.72 -4.34 8.33
CA VAL A 36 6.50 -3.50 7.43
C VAL A 36 7.13 -4.39 6.35
N ASN A 37 6.87 -4.07 5.09
CA ASN A 37 7.36 -4.83 3.94
C ASN A 37 8.03 -3.88 2.95
N SER A 38 9.03 -4.37 2.22
CA SER A 38 9.65 -3.57 1.17
C SER A 38 8.67 -3.33 0.03
N ARG A 39 8.76 -2.14 -0.59
CA ARG A 39 7.99 -1.81 -1.79
C ARG A 39 8.21 -2.85 -2.89
N ALA A 40 9.46 -3.24 -3.10
CA ALA A 40 9.84 -4.22 -4.12
C ALA A 40 9.15 -5.57 -3.93
N PHE A 41 9.11 -6.09 -2.69
CA PHE A 41 8.44 -7.35 -2.40
C PHE A 41 6.94 -7.29 -2.67
N VAL A 42 6.27 -6.21 -2.24
CA VAL A 42 4.84 -6.01 -2.54
C VAL A 42 4.59 -5.89 -4.04
N GLY A 43 5.43 -5.15 -4.77
CA GLY A 43 5.37 -5.03 -6.21
C GLY A 43 5.53 -6.38 -6.93
N GLU A 44 6.40 -7.25 -6.44
CA GLU A 44 6.60 -8.60 -6.99
C GLU A 44 5.38 -9.51 -6.77
N LEU A 45 4.72 -9.43 -5.60
CA LEU A 45 3.50 -10.17 -5.32
C LEU A 45 2.35 -9.78 -6.25
N ILE A 46 2.16 -8.47 -6.47
CA ILE A 46 1.19 -7.94 -7.44
C ILE A 46 1.56 -8.40 -8.85
N ARG A 47 2.85 -8.23 -9.20
CA ARG A 47 3.61 -8.85 -10.30
C ARG A 47 3.06 -10.19 -10.74
N LYS A 48 3.29 -11.13 -9.85
CA LYS A 48 3.10 -12.56 -10.07
C LYS A 48 1.64 -12.99 -9.87
N GLY A 49 0.71 -12.06 -9.66
CA GLY A 49 -0.69 -12.35 -9.38
C GLY A 49 -0.87 -13.18 -8.10
N LYS A 50 0.04 -13.02 -7.13
CA LYS A 50 0.03 -13.80 -5.88
C LYS A 50 -0.83 -13.18 -4.79
N ALA A 51 -1.06 -11.88 -4.86
CA ALA A 51 -1.91 -11.16 -3.92
C ALA A 51 -2.45 -9.85 -4.50
N GLU A 52 -3.67 -9.49 -4.11
CA GLU A 52 -4.30 -8.20 -4.40
C GLU A 52 -4.18 -7.23 -3.22
N PHE A 53 -3.88 -5.96 -3.52
CA PHE A 53 -3.67 -4.92 -2.52
C PHE A 53 -4.61 -3.72 -2.75
N LYS A 54 -5.12 -3.15 -1.66
CA LYS A 54 -5.79 -1.84 -1.63
C LYS A 54 -5.19 -0.93 -0.57
N THR A 55 -5.41 0.37 -0.67
CA THR A 55 -5.08 1.27 0.44
C THR A 55 -6.15 1.25 1.53
N ILE A 56 -5.78 1.57 2.77
CA ILE A 56 -6.72 1.84 3.87
C ILE A 56 -6.30 3.08 4.65
N THR A 57 -7.28 3.80 5.17
CA THR A 57 -7.05 4.93 6.07
C THR A 57 -7.87 4.79 7.34
N TYR A 58 -7.27 5.14 8.48
CA TYR A 58 -7.98 5.09 9.76
C TYR A 58 -8.70 6.41 10.00
N ASN A 59 -10.03 6.36 10.07
CA ASN A 59 -10.84 7.49 10.49
C ASN A 59 -10.91 7.52 12.02
N LYS A 60 -10.22 8.50 12.63
CA LYS A 60 -10.15 8.65 14.10
C LYS A 60 -11.51 8.97 14.73
N GLU A 61 -12.35 9.75 14.05
CA GLU A 61 -13.66 10.16 14.55
C GLU A 61 -14.63 8.98 14.61
N LYS A 62 -14.71 8.23 13.51
CA LYS A 62 -15.58 7.05 13.38
C LYS A 62 -14.98 5.79 14.01
N LYS A 63 -13.72 5.87 14.47
CA LYS A 63 -12.92 4.74 14.98
C LYS A 63 -12.96 3.53 14.05
N SER A 64 -12.86 3.79 12.75
CA SER A 64 -13.05 2.77 11.71
C SER A 64 -12.06 2.94 10.56
N TRP A 65 -11.74 1.83 9.90
CA TRP A 65 -10.97 1.85 8.67
C TRP A 65 -11.86 2.14 7.46
N SER A 66 -11.32 2.89 6.50
CA SER A 66 -11.94 3.13 5.20
C SER A 66 -11.06 2.53 4.11
N VAL A 67 -11.65 1.74 3.22
CA VAL A 67 -10.95 1.15 2.07
C VAL A 67 -10.79 2.21 0.99
N GLY A 68 -9.59 2.28 0.43
CA GLY A 68 -9.23 3.19 -0.65
C GLY A 68 -9.02 2.47 -2.00
N ALA A 69 -8.08 3.00 -2.77
CA ALA A 69 -7.82 2.59 -4.14
C ALA A 69 -7.06 1.26 -4.25
N LYS A 70 -7.24 0.55 -5.37
CA LYS A 70 -6.44 -0.62 -5.75
C LYS A 70 -4.99 -0.20 -5.98
N VAL A 71 -4.07 -1.05 -5.56
CA VAL A 71 -2.65 -0.89 -5.83
C VAL A 71 -2.26 -1.78 -7.00
N GLU A 72 -1.57 -1.20 -7.98
CA GLU A 72 -1.07 -1.85 -9.18
C GLU A 72 0.44 -1.66 -9.28
N VAL A 73 1.11 -2.52 -10.05
CA VAL A 73 2.53 -2.35 -10.38
C VAL A 73 2.67 -1.60 -11.70
N MET A 74 3.74 -0.81 -11.82
CA MET A 74 4.23 -0.22 -13.06
C MET A 74 5.42 -1.02 -13.62
N THR A 75 5.88 -0.64 -14.83
CA THR A 75 6.89 -1.36 -15.60
C THR A 75 8.22 -1.57 -14.85
N ASP A 76 8.55 -0.69 -13.90
CA ASP A 76 9.82 -0.71 -13.14
C ASP A 76 9.63 -1.08 -11.65
N ASP A 77 8.68 -1.97 -11.35
CA ASP A 77 8.42 -2.53 -10.00
C ASP A 77 7.78 -1.56 -9.01
N PHE A 78 7.64 -0.28 -9.37
CA PHE A 78 6.96 0.71 -8.53
C PHE A 78 5.47 0.46 -8.40
N ILE A 79 4.86 0.94 -7.31
CA ILE A 79 3.47 0.67 -6.97
C ILE A 79 2.63 1.94 -6.99
N THR A 80 1.46 1.84 -7.61
CA THR A 80 0.58 2.98 -7.87
C THR A 80 -0.88 2.67 -7.57
N THR A 81 -1.62 3.70 -7.23
CA THR A 81 -3.07 3.80 -7.09
C THR A 81 -3.66 4.65 -8.21
N ASP A 82 -2.83 5.18 -9.13
CA ASP A 82 -3.25 6.07 -10.22
C ASP A 82 -3.88 5.29 -11.38
N PRO A 83 -5.04 5.71 -11.89
CA PRO A 83 -5.53 5.23 -13.19
C PRO A 83 -4.60 5.59 -14.37
N ASN A 84 -3.85 6.69 -14.31
CA ASN A 84 -3.03 7.17 -15.43
C ASN A 84 -1.59 6.64 -15.43
N LYS A 85 -1.15 5.96 -14.37
CA LYS A 85 0.18 5.32 -14.25
C LYS A 85 1.34 6.26 -14.66
N THR A 86 1.34 7.51 -14.21
CA THR A 86 2.36 8.50 -14.59
C THR A 86 3.40 8.72 -13.51
N LYS A 87 3.07 8.50 -12.24
CA LYS A 87 4.00 8.56 -11.11
C LYS A 87 4.34 7.16 -10.66
N HIS A 88 5.64 6.86 -10.66
CA HIS A 88 6.22 5.58 -10.23
C HIS A 88 5.62 5.13 -8.88
N ASP A 89 5.69 5.97 -7.83
CA ASP A 89 5.02 5.71 -6.54
C ASP A 89 4.04 6.83 -6.19
N ASN A 90 2.73 6.60 -6.29
CA ASN A 90 1.73 7.66 -6.06
C ASN A 90 0.86 7.47 -4.79
N LEU A 91 1.31 6.62 -3.85
CA LEU A 91 0.64 6.38 -2.56
C LEU A 91 0.76 7.56 -1.57
N GLY A 92 1.17 8.75 -2.03
CA GLY A 92 1.60 9.88 -1.21
C GLY A 92 0.54 10.53 -0.31
N ASN A 93 -0.72 10.14 -0.44
CA ASN A 93 -1.78 10.57 0.49
C ASN A 93 -1.86 9.68 1.75
N LEU A 94 -1.07 8.61 1.81
CA LEU A 94 -1.00 7.76 2.99
C LEU A 94 -0.10 8.38 4.06
N PRO A 95 -0.41 8.16 5.35
CA PRO A 95 0.47 8.50 6.45
C PRO A 95 1.88 7.95 6.26
N THR A 96 2.88 8.68 6.77
CA THR A 96 4.26 8.19 6.85
C THR A 96 4.55 7.53 8.21
N PHE A 97 5.51 6.61 8.26
CA PHE A 97 6.02 6.02 9.51
C PHE A 97 7.56 6.06 9.55
N ILE A 98 8.12 6.07 10.78
CA ILE A 98 9.56 6.12 11.06
C ILE A 98 10.07 4.71 11.37
#